data_AF-A0A7D5GIF3-F1
#
_entry.id   AF-A0A7D5GIF3-F1
#
_cell.length_a   1.000
_cell.length_b   1.000
_cell.length_c   1.000
_cell.angle_alpha   90.00
_cell.angle_beta   90.00
_cell.angle_gamma   90.00
#
_symmetry.space_group_name_H-M   'P 1'
#
loop_
_entity.id
_entity.type
_entity.pdbx_description
1 polymer ?
#
loop_
_entity_poly.entity_id
_entity_poly.type
_entity_poly.pdbx_seq_one_letter_code
_entity_poly.pdbx_strand_id
1 'polypeptide(L)'
;MVSERLRENLIFLSSLGRYNTERRPVIRQYFDQQLRSEELGQKEVDVSDVREFGDQKKALSEESDADFNVIFQEILLTLPEDINPQDFQGYLLFRYSHLNDPLEELGYFTIYDLLSFEALLRDAVLEDTGLLLSDLHCFESREEYADFSDIHEPSNQFQQQWRKTVVLDVQAVLREFVEGTLPDDPTFDPNLHEERIETGREILEFLSHSGDSTTTMDFLSNPLFQLGGDSSEIVVPFPEVLLTTAQYRIEEYVSRFESVQGIENHRKGGVVEELAQNLLTQVPNRNFVKEFEFIHDPNPGEADGILFFDSSYWVIEIKSHPIFRKIPNQIELVKNRFTDKAVQAIEQIDTAQDYLESLDDEFGLMYNLTGNKNWPSMEAGGIIVLDGFIPTLFSGNERVDQELGVGQVHQHLANDDRVVIITLYDLYQLLQEEEIENTDEFLLWRTGYDKSFPIWGYSEREYWAFYFDNYRDNGEWEEALETAVEKDIVTIYTSERFNDKSLLRNLAENR
;
A
#
# COMPACT_ATOMS: atom_id res chain seq x y z
N MET A 1 13.09 31.97 -15.10
CA MET A 1 14.24 31.57 -14.26
C MET A 1 13.83 30.56 -13.21
N VAL A 2 12.77 30.80 -12.43
CA VAL A 2 12.24 29.82 -11.45
C VAL A 2 11.74 28.53 -12.11
N SER A 3 11.03 28.61 -13.25
CA SER A 3 10.53 27.42 -13.98
C SER A 3 11.64 26.53 -14.55
N GLU A 4 12.71 27.12 -15.09
CA GLU A 4 13.84 26.36 -15.65
C GLU A 4 14.67 25.70 -14.54
N ARG A 5 14.89 26.39 -13.42
CA ARG A 5 15.59 25.81 -12.26
C ARG A 5 14.81 24.65 -11.67
N LEU A 6 13.50 24.82 -11.51
CA LEU A 6 12.61 23.75 -11.08
C LEU A 6 12.71 22.54 -12.00
N ARG A 7 12.70 22.76 -13.33
CA ARG A 7 12.87 21.71 -14.34
C ARG A 7 14.16 20.92 -14.14
N GLU A 8 15.30 21.61 -14.04
CA GLU A 8 16.59 20.94 -13.90
C GLU A 8 16.69 20.17 -12.59
N ASN A 9 16.19 20.73 -11.47
CA ASN A 9 16.19 20.03 -10.18
C ASN A 9 15.28 18.79 -10.19
N LEU A 10 14.10 18.86 -10.84
CA LEU A 10 13.21 17.71 -11.03
C LEU A 10 13.91 16.58 -11.78
N ILE A 11 14.55 16.91 -12.91
CA ILE A 11 15.26 15.94 -13.75
C ILE A 11 16.48 15.37 -13.00
N PHE A 12 17.22 16.21 -12.28
CA PHE A 12 18.40 15.80 -11.51
C PHE A 12 18.02 14.82 -10.40
N LEU A 13 17.08 15.18 -9.53
CA LEU A 13 16.64 14.32 -8.43
C LEU A 13 16.00 13.01 -8.92
N SER A 14 15.24 13.10 -10.02
CA SER A 14 14.73 11.91 -10.71
C SER A 14 15.85 10.99 -11.18
N SER A 15 16.88 11.53 -11.83
CA SER A 15 18.04 10.75 -12.29
C SER A 15 18.84 10.15 -11.13
N LEU A 16 18.95 10.88 -10.01
CA LEU A 16 19.61 10.43 -8.80
C LEU A 16 18.87 9.25 -8.18
N GLY A 17 17.54 9.33 -8.09
CA GLY A 17 16.68 8.25 -7.63
C GLY A 17 16.74 7.03 -8.55
N ARG A 18 16.72 7.23 -9.87
CA ARG A 18 16.83 6.13 -10.81
C ARG A 18 18.17 5.41 -10.69
N TYR A 19 19.27 6.16 -10.59
CA TYR A 19 20.63 5.62 -10.49
C TYR A 19 20.89 4.89 -9.16
N ASN A 20 20.36 5.41 -8.04
CA ASN A 20 20.52 4.84 -6.70
C ASN A 20 19.23 4.17 -6.23
N THR A 21 18.92 2.99 -6.77
CA THR A 21 17.62 2.31 -6.57
C THR A 21 17.27 2.10 -5.09
N GLU A 22 18.19 1.57 -4.30
CA GLU A 22 18.00 1.33 -2.85
C GLU A 22 17.97 2.61 -2.01
N ARG A 23 18.25 3.78 -2.60
CA ARG A 23 18.21 5.09 -1.95
C ARG A 23 17.04 5.95 -2.41
N ARG A 24 16.21 5.45 -3.34
CA ARG A 24 14.99 6.13 -3.80
C ARG A 24 14.12 6.64 -2.66
N PRO A 25 13.87 5.89 -1.56
CA PRO A 25 13.06 6.40 -0.46
C PRO A 25 13.64 7.68 0.17
N VAL A 26 14.95 7.71 0.45
CA VAL A 26 15.63 8.88 1.03
C VAL A 26 15.62 10.05 0.05
N ILE A 27 15.85 9.78 -1.24
CA ILE A 27 15.83 10.80 -2.30
C ILE A 27 14.42 11.39 -2.47
N ARG A 28 13.36 10.55 -2.41
CA ARG A 28 11.96 11.01 -2.42
C ARG A 28 11.59 11.80 -1.18
N GLN A 29 12.09 11.42 0.00
CA GLN A 29 11.90 12.19 1.23
C GLN A 29 12.53 13.59 1.13
N TYR A 30 13.76 13.68 0.63
CA TYR A 30 14.40 14.97 0.35
C TYR A 30 13.56 15.78 -0.64
N PHE A 31 13.14 15.16 -1.75
CA PHE A 31 12.30 15.82 -2.76
C PHE A 31 11.00 16.37 -2.18
N ASP A 32 10.24 15.55 -1.43
CA ASP A 32 8.99 15.94 -0.78
C ASP A 32 9.20 17.12 0.17
N GLN A 33 10.26 17.09 0.98
CA GLN A 33 10.59 18.19 1.89
C GLN A 33 10.88 19.49 1.13
N GLN A 34 11.71 19.43 0.08
CA GLN A 34 12.07 20.62 -0.70
C GLN A 34 10.89 21.15 -1.53
N LEU A 35 9.99 20.28 -1.95
CA LEU A 35 8.77 20.65 -2.66
C LEU A 35 7.80 21.39 -1.71
N ARG A 36 7.58 20.86 -0.50
CA ARG A 36 6.73 21.47 0.53
C ARG A 36 7.27 22.81 1.05
N SER A 37 8.59 22.99 1.07
CA SER A 37 9.24 24.27 1.45
C SER A 37 9.35 25.28 0.30
N GLU A 38 8.87 24.92 -0.90
CA GLU A 38 9.01 25.71 -2.14
C GLU A 38 10.47 26.04 -2.51
N GLU A 39 11.45 25.33 -1.94
CA GLU A 39 12.88 25.57 -2.17
C GLU A 39 13.37 24.97 -3.49
N LEU A 40 12.66 23.97 -4.02
CA LEU A 40 13.03 23.25 -5.24
C LEU A 40 13.16 24.17 -6.48
N GLY A 41 12.44 25.29 -6.53
CA GLY A 41 12.57 26.27 -7.61
C GLY A 41 13.55 27.42 -7.32
N GLN A 42 14.07 27.52 -6.09
CA GLN A 42 14.80 28.68 -5.58
C GLN A 42 16.31 28.49 -5.62
N LYS A 43 16.81 27.32 -5.23
CA LYS A 43 18.24 26.97 -5.21
C LYS A 43 18.53 25.79 -6.14
N GLU A 44 19.75 25.72 -6.66
CA GLU A 44 20.22 24.53 -7.37
C GLU A 44 20.43 23.42 -6.34
N VAL A 45 20.01 22.20 -6.67
CA VAL A 45 20.16 21.02 -5.82
C VAL A 45 21.33 20.21 -6.36
N ASP A 46 22.23 19.80 -5.47
CA ASP A 46 23.31 18.87 -5.80
C ASP A 46 23.26 17.59 -4.94
N VAL A 47 24.13 16.62 -5.25
CA VAL A 47 24.18 15.35 -4.51
C VAL A 47 24.58 15.55 -3.04
N SER A 48 25.34 16.59 -2.72
CA SER A 48 25.79 16.84 -1.36
C SER A 48 24.65 17.29 -0.45
N ASP A 49 23.67 18.02 -0.99
CA ASP A 49 22.45 18.38 -0.26
C ASP A 49 21.66 17.13 0.18
N VAL A 50 21.55 16.14 -0.71
CA VAL A 50 20.81 14.90 -0.44
C VAL A 50 21.57 13.99 0.53
N ARG A 51 22.91 13.94 0.43
CA ARG A 51 23.76 13.21 1.39
C ARG A 51 23.67 13.81 2.78
N GLU A 52 23.73 15.14 2.90
CA GLU A 52 23.60 15.84 4.19
C GLU A 52 22.22 15.54 4.82
N PHE A 53 21.16 15.51 4.01
CA PHE A 53 19.84 15.10 4.48
C PHE A 53 19.82 13.66 5.01
N GLY A 54 20.46 12.71 4.30
CA GLY A 54 20.62 11.33 4.76
C GLY A 54 21.36 11.22 6.10
N ASP A 55 22.44 11.99 6.28
CA ASP A 55 23.25 12.00 7.51
C ASP A 55 22.43 12.53 8.70
N GLN A 56 21.64 13.57 8.48
CA GLN A 56 20.76 14.14 9.52
C GLN A 56 19.69 13.14 9.96
N LYS A 57 19.11 12.38 9.02
CA LYS A 57 18.14 11.32 9.31
C LYS A 57 18.74 10.20 10.17
N LYS A 58 19.96 9.77 9.85
CA LYS A 58 20.70 8.73 10.59
C LYS A 58 20.98 9.13 12.05
N ALA A 59 21.36 10.38 12.29
CA ALA A 59 21.60 10.87 13.65
C ALA A 59 20.30 10.92 14.50
N LEU A 60 19.16 11.21 13.87
CA LEU A 60 17.86 11.28 14.55
C LEU A 60 17.32 9.90 14.95
N SER A 61 17.57 8.86 14.14
CA SER A 61 17.14 7.49 14.46
C SER A 61 17.94 6.84 15.59
N GLU A 62 19.18 7.29 15.83
CA GLU A 62 20.04 6.77 16.91
C GLU A 62 19.77 7.44 18.28
N GLU A 63 19.18 8.64 18.31
CA GLU A 63 19.04 9.46 19.54
C GLU A 63 17.59 9.66 20.03
N SER A 64 16.55 9.23 19.30
CA SER A 64 15.16 9.56 19.65
C SER A 64 14.16 8.39 19.53
N ASP A 65 13.14 8.40 20.41
CA ASP A 65 11.88 7.69 20.17
C ASP A 65 11.27 8.28 18.89
N ALA A 66 11.33 7.54 17.79
CA ALA A 66 10.88 8.04 16.50
C ALA A 66 9.36 8.33 16.54
N ASP A 67 8.98 9.59 16.29
CA ASP A 67 7.57 9.97 16.17
C ASP A 67 6.93 9.15 15.05
N PHE A 68 5.81 8.48 15.33
CA PHE A 68 5.03 7.76 14.33
C PHE A 68 4.76 8.60 13.08
N ASN A 69 4.59 9.92 13.18
CA ASN A 69 4.39 10.75 11.99
C ASN A 69 5.58 10.66 11.03
N VAL A 70 6.80 10.55 11.55
CA VAL A 70 8.01 10.34 10.77
C VAL A 70 8.00 8.94 10.17
N ILE A 71 7.80 7.90 10.98
CA ILE A 71 7.75 6.49 10.52
C ILE A 71 6.69 6.31 9.44
N PHE A 72 5.49 6.84 9.66
CA PHE A 72 4.37 6.73 8.73
C PHE A 72 4.65 7.46 7.41
N GLN A 73 5.22 8.66 7.44
CA GLN A 73 5.63 9.35 6.21
C GLN A 73 6.74 8.58 5.47
N GLU A 74 7.69 7.98 6.20
CA GLU A 74 8.71 7.12 5.59
C GLU A 74 8.09 5.89 4.91
N ILE A 75 7.13 5.25 5.56
CA ILE A 75 6.37 4.14 4.98
C ILE A 75 5.67 4.61 3.70
N LEU A 76 4.93 5.72 3.73
CA LEU A 76 4.23 6.23 2.54
C LEU A 76 5.16 6.49 1.35
N LEU A 77 6.37 6.99 1.62
CA LEU A 77 7.36 7.32 0.58
C LEU A 77 8.16 6.09 0.12
N THR A 78 8.08 4.97 0.85
CA THR A 78 8.63 3.67 0.44
C THR A 78 7.62 2.81 -0.33
N LEU A 79 6.31 3.03 -0.16
CA LEU A 79 5.25 2.28 -0.86
C LEU A 79 5.49 2.05 -2.37
N PRO A 80 5.99 3.05 -3.15
CA PRO A 80 6.23 2.83 -4.57
C PRO A 80 7.22 1.70 -4.91
N GLU A 81 8.05 1.26 -3.95
CA GLU A 81 8.98 0.12 -4.15
C GLU A 81 8.40 -1.23 -3.71
N ASP A 82 7.39 -1.25 -2.82
CA ASP A 82 6.79 -2.47 -2.24
C ASP A 82 5.56 -2.95 -3.04
N ILE A 83 4.91 -2.03 -3.76
CA ILE A 83 3.68 -2.30 -4.48
C ILE A 83 3.97 -2.68 -5.93
N ASN A 84 3.56 -3.88 -6.35
CA ASN A 84 3.51 -4.23 -7.77
C ASN A 84 2.42 -3.37 -8.46
N PRO A 85 2.79 -2.53 -9.45
CA PRO A 85 1.86 -1.58 -10.05
C PRO A 85 0.73 -2.23 -10.85
N GLN A 86 0.98 -3.39 -11.48
CA GLN A 86 -0.05 -4.10 -12.26
C GLN A 86 -1.07 -4.75 -11.35
N ASP A 87 -0.61 -5.42 -10.29
CA ASP A 87 -1.50 -6.06 -9.31
C ASP A 87 -2.33 -5.00 -8.58
N PHE A 88 -1.71 -3.86 -8.23
CA PHE A 88 -2.41 -2.77 -7.57
C PHE A 88 -3.41 -2.08 -8.50
N GLN A 89 -3.09 -1.90 -9.79
CA GLN A 89 -4.07 -1.46 -10.78
C GLN A 89 -5.29 -2.41 -10.83
N GLY A 90 -5.05 -3.72 -10.85
CA GLY A 90 -6.10 -4.74 -10.79
C GLY A 90 -6.96 -4.61 -9.54
N TYR A 91 -6.35 -4.42 -8.38
CA TYR A 91 -7.04 -4.16 -7.12
C TYR A 91 -7.89 -2.87 -7.15
N LEU A 92 -7.34 -1.76 -7.66
CA LEU A 92 -8.06 -0.49 -7.70
C LEU A 92 -9.29 -0.57 -8.62
N LEU A 93 -9.19 -1.28 -9.75
CA LEU A 93 -10.34 -1.57 -10.60
C LEU A 93 -11.36 -2.47 -9.89
N PHE A 94 -10.90 -3.50 -9.18
CA PHE A 94 -11.76 -4.37 -8.36
C PHE A 94 -12.52 -3.58 -7.29
N ARG A 95 -11.87 -2.61 -6.62
CA ARG A 95 -12.46 -1.81 -5.53
C ARG A 95 -13.34 -0.65 -6.00
N TYR A 96 -13.00 0.02 -7.10
CA TYR A 96 -13.63 1.28 -7.50
C TYR A 96 -14.44 1.21 -8.80
N SER A 97 -14.54 0.05 -9.45
CA SER A 97 -15.27 -0.10 -10.72
C SER A 97 -16.74 0.30 -10.66
N HIS A 98 -17.40 0.19 -9.51
CA HIS A 98 -18.80 0.61 -9.31
C HIS A 98 -19.02 2.13 -9.49
N LEU A 99 -17.94 2.91 -9.57
CA LEU A 99 -17.98 4.36 -9.83
C LEU A 99 -17.82 4.72 -11.31
N ASN A 100 -17.45 3.77 -12.18
CA ASN A 100 -17.26 4.05 -13.61
C ASN A 100 -18.55 4.51 -14.29
N ASP A 101 -19.64 3.74 -14.22
CA ASP A 101 -20.90 4.13 -14.86
C ASP A 101 -21.42 5.49 -14.35
N PRO A 102 -21.45 5.76 -13.02
CA PRO A 102 -21.83 7.09 -12.53
C PRO A 102 -20.96 8.25 -13.03
N LEU A 103 -19.65 8.04 -13.21
CA LEU A 103 -18.74 9.07 -13.73
C LEU A 103 -19.03 9.32 -15.21
N GLU A 104 -19.16 8.26 -16.00
CA GLU A 104 -19.46 8.31 -17.43
C GLU A 104 -20.81 8.98 -17.70
N GLU A 105 -21.86 8.63 -16.95
CA GLU A 105 -23.20 9.25 -17.08
C GLU A 105 -23.18 10.77 -16.82
N LEU A 106 -22.23 11.26 -16.02
CA LEU A 106 -22.05 12.67 -15.72
C LEU A 106 -21.10 13.38 -16.69
N GLY A 107 -20.54 12.67 -17.67
CA GLY A 107 -19.61 13.20 -18.66
C GLY A 107 -18.20 13.44 -18.10
N TYR A 108 -17.81 12.70 -17.06
CA TYR A 108 -16.48 12.75 -16.47
C TYR A 108 -15.64 11.54 -16.91
N PHE A 109 -14.31 11.65 -16.88
CA PHE A 109 -13.45 10.49 -17.11
C PHE A 109 -13.62 9.43 -16.01
N THR A 110 -13.50 8.16 -16.39
CA THR A 110 -13.73 7.04 -15.48
C THR A 110 -12.50 6.71 -14.62
N ILE A 111 -12.66 5.86 -13.60
CA ILE A 111 -11.51 5.33 -12.84
C ILE A 111 -10.62 4.49 -13.75
N TYR A 112 -11.22 3.74 -14.69
CA TYR A 112 -10.47 3.00 -15.70
C TYR A 112 -9.61 3.91 -16.57
N ASP A 113 -10.14 5.05 -17.00
CA ASP A 113 -9.39 6.02 -17.80
C ASP A 113 -8.19 6.57 -17.05
N LEU A 114 -8.38 6.99 -15.80
CA LEU A 114 -7.31 7.49 -14.93
C LEU A 114 -6.19 6.47 -14.77
N LEU A 115 -6.53 5.23 -14.40
CA LEU A 115 -5.54 4.17 -14.17
C LEU A 115 -4.82 3.77 -15.46
N SER A 116 -5.54 3.69 -16.58
CA SER A 116 -4.92 3.39 -17.88
C SER A 116 -3.96 4.50 -18.33
N PHE A 117 -4.31 5.76 -18.07
CA PHE A 117 -3.46 6.91 -18.38
C PHE A 117 -2.21 6.95 -17.51
N GLU A 118 -2.32 6.64 -16.22
CA GLU A 118 -1.16 6.55 -15.33
C GLU A 118 -0.22 5.41 -15.72
N ALA A 119 -0.76 4.25 -16.10
CA ALA A 119 0.02 3.12 -16.63
C ALA A 119 0.81 3.55 -17.87
N LEU A 120 0.14 4.18 -18.83
CA LEU A 120 0.76 4.72 -20.04
C LEU A 120 1.93 5.67 -19.72
N LEU A 121 1.70 6.64 -18.83
CA LEU A 121 2.74 7.60 -18.43
C LEU A 121 3.94 6.90 -17.77
N ARG A 122 3.68 5.94 -16.89
CA ARG A 122 4.71 5.16 -16.22
C ARG A 122 5.56 4.39 -17.23
N ASP A 123 4.90 3.67 -18.12
CA ASP A 123 5.55 2.77 -19.07
C ASP A 123 6.31 3.56 -20.13
N ALA A 124 5.78 4.71 -20.58
CA ALA A 124 6.49 5.64 -21.46
C ALA A 124 7.84 6.11 -20.89
N VAL A 125 7.98 6.22 -19.57
CA VAL A 125 9.25 6.58 -18.92
C VAL A 125 10.15 5.35 -18.70
N LEU A 126 9.57 4.19 -18.34
CA LEU A 126 10.33 3.03 -17.86
C LEU A 126 10.72 2.01 -18.94
N GLU A 127 9.93 1.85 -20.02
CA GLU A 127 10.14 0.77 -21.00
C GLU A 127 11.22 1.08 -22.06
N ASP A 128 11.42 2.35 -22.45
CA ASP A 128 12.39 2.75 -23.50
C ASP A 128 13.51 3.66 -22.97
N THR A 129 14.09 3.31 -21.82
CA THR A 129 15.18 4.09 -21.22
C THR A 129 16.50 3.98 -21.98
N GLY A 130 16.71 2.87 -22.71
CA GLY A 130 18.01 2.50 -23.28
C GLY A 130 19.12 2.36 -22.22
N LEU A 131 18.76 2.33 -20.93
CA LEU A 131 19.65 2.13 -19.79
C LEU A 131 19.71 0.64 -19.46
N LEU A 132 20.91 0.11 -19.26
CA LEU A 132 21.13 -1.24 -18.79
C LEU A 132 21.14 -1.28 -17.27
N LEU A 133 20.83 -2.43 -16.67
CA LEU A 133 21.00 -2.62 -15.21
C LEU A 133 22.44 -2.34 -14.75
N SER A 134 23.44 -2.57 -15.63
CA SER A 134 24.85 -2.22 -15.38
C SER A 134 25.11 -0.73 -15.28
N ASP A 135 24.17 0.11 -15.72
CA ASP A 135 24.27 1.57 -15.66
C ASP A 135 23.74 2.12 -14.33
N LEU A 136 23.23 1.27 -13.44
CA LEU A 136 22.75 1.64 -12.10
C LEU A 136 23.87 1.48 -11.06
N HIS A 137 23.79 2.23 -9.96
CA HIS A 137 24.72 2.05 -8.86
C HIS A 137 24.45 0.71 -8.15
N CYS A 138 25.51 -0.05 -7.93
CA CYS A 138 25.50 -1.31 -7.20
C CYS A 138 26.46 -1.18 -6.01
N PHE A 139 25.98 -1.50 -4.81
CA PHE A 139 26.82 -1.53 -3.62
C PHE A 139 27.86 -2.64 -3.73
N GLU A 140 29.10 -2.32 -3.37
CA GLU A 140 30.23 -3.25 -3.35
C GLU A 140 30.39 -3.94 -1.99
N SER A 141 29.78 -3.40 -0.93
CA SER A 141 29.88 -3.95 0.43
C SER A 141 28.60 -3.77 1.27
N ARG A 142 28.50 -4.54 2.36
CA ARG A 142 27.40 -4.41 3.33
C ARG A 142 27.49 -3.10 4.11
N GLU A 143 28.71 -2.65 4.39
CA GLU A 143 28.98 -1.40 5.08
C GLU A 143 28.47 -0.20 4.27
N GLU A 144 28.69 -0.24 2.95
CA GLU A 144 28.17 0.75 2.01
C GLU A 144 26.63 0.69 1.93
N TYR A 145 26.07 -0.53 1.84
CA TYR A 145 24.61 -0.71 1.86
C TYR A 145 23.95 -0.22 3.17
N ALA A 146 24.62 -0.39 4.32
CA ALA A 146 24.12 0.05 5.61
C ALA A 146 24.17 1.57 5.80
N ASP A 147 24.92 2.30 4.95
CA ASP A 147 25.00 3.75 5.02
C ASP A 147 23.96 4.42 4.12
N PHE A 148 22.87 4.91 4.72
CA PHE A 148 21.76 5.57 4.02
C PHE A 148 22.20 6.84 3.26
N SER A 149 23.31 7.45 3.67
CA SER A 149 23.89 8.64 3.03
C SER A 149 24.79 8.30 1.85
N ASP A 150 25.08 7.01 1.61
CA ASP A 150 25.84 6.60 0.44
C ASP A 150 24.97 6.67 -0.82
N ILE A 151 24.97 7.86 -1.41
CA ILE A 151 24.21 8.24 -2.60
C ILE A 151 25.22 8.72 -3.64
N HIS A 152 25.27 8.10 -4.81
CA HIS A 152 26.25 8.42 -5.85
C HIS A 152 25.65 9.28 -6.95
N GLU A 153 26.42 10.25 -7.45
CA GLU A 153 25.96 11.11 -8.53
C GLU A 153 26.05 10.38 -9.88
N PRO A 154 24.96 10.34 -10.68
CA PRO A 154 24.98 9.71 -11.99
C PRO A 154 25.88 10.46 -12.97
N SER A 155 26.49 9.73 -13.90
CA SER A 155 27.30 10.33 -14.96
C SER A 155 26.48 11.29 -15.84
N ASN A 156 27.13 12.28 -16.45
CA ASN A 156 26.47 13.18 -17.42
C ASN A 156 25.78 12.43 -18.57
N GLN A 157 26.32 11.29 -18.99
CA GLN A 157 25.71 10.47 -20.04
C GLN A 157 24.40 9.85 -19.55
N PHE A 158 24.39 9.29 -18.34
CA PHE A 158 23.20 8.73 -17.72
C PHE A 158 22.11 9.79 -17.56
N GLN A 159 22.47 10.96 -17.02
CA GLN A 159 21.54 12.08 -16.84
C GLN A 159 20.93 12.54 -18.18
N GLN A 160 21.72 12.60 -19.25
CA GLN A 160 21.22 12.97 -20.59
C GLN A 160 20.32 11.91 -21.22
N GLN A 161 20.54 10.62 -20.93
CA GLN A 161 19.64 9.54 -21.37
C GLN A 161 18.33 9.60 -20.60
N TRP A 162 18.40 9.67 -19.27
CA TRP A 162 17.24 9.77 -18.39
C TRP A 162 16.38 11.00 -18.68
N ARG A 163 17.01 12.14 -18.97
CA ARG A 163 16.30 13.37 -19.37
C ARG A 163 15.38 13.17 -20.58
N LYS A 164 15.71 12.28 -21.51
CA LYS A 164 14.91 12.05 -22.72
C LYS A 164 13.65 11.22 -22.45
N THR A 165 13.62 10.48 -21.35
CA THR A 165 12.47 9.63 -20.98
C THR A 165 11.60 10.29 -19.94
N VAL A 166 12.20 10.98 -18.96
CA VAL A 166 11.46 11.64 -17.87
C VAL A 166 10.68 12.89 -18.32
N VAL A 167 11.04 13.47 -19.47
CA VAL A 167 10.36 14.63 -20.08
C VAL A 167 9.55 14.14 -21.27
N LEU A 168 8.22 14.18 -21.15
CA LEU A 168 7.31 13.65 -22.17
C LEU A 168 6.64 14.77 -22.96
N ASP A 169 6.44 14.54 -24.26
CA ASP A 169 5.64 15.41 -25.13
C ASP A 169 4.15 15.11 -24.94
N VAL A 170 3.38 16.15 -24.60
CA VAL A 170 1.95 16.04 -24.29
C VAL A 170 1.15 15.49 -25.49
N GLN A 171 1.49 15.89 -26.73
CA GLN A 171 0.75 15.44 -27.90
C GLN A 171 1.06 13.99 -28.26
N ALA A 172 2.27 13.51 -27.97
CA ALA A 172 2.64 12.11 -28.11
C ALA A 172 1.87 11.24 -27.11
N VAL A 173 1.87 11.61 -25.82
CA VAL A 173 1.13 10.89 -24.76
C VAL A 173 -0.36 10.83 -25.07
N LEU A 174 -0.98 11.96 -25.43
CA LEU A 174 -2.41 12.00 -25.75
C LEU A 174 -2.76 11.11 -26.95
N ARG A 175 -1.89 11.06 -27.96
CA ARG A 175 -2.10 10.20 -29.13
C ARG A 175 -2.05 8.73 -28.75
N GLU A 176 -1.05 8.34 -27.95
CA GLU A 176 -0.88 6.95 -27.53
C GLU A 176 -2.04 6.49 -26.63
N PHE A 177 -2.52 7.37 -25.75
CA PHE A 177 -3.73 7.11 -24.96
C PHE A 177 -4.96 6.85 -25.84
N VAL A 178 -5.15 7.67 -26.88
CA VAL A 178 -6.28 7.54 -27.80
C VAL A 178 -6.14 6.25 -28.64
N GLU A 179 -4.96 5.97 -29.18
CA GLU A 179 -4.68 4.75 -29.94
C GLU A 179 -4.85 3.48 -29.09
N GLY A 180 -4.47 3.52 -27.80
CA GLY A 180 -4.60 2.39 -26.88
C GLY A 180 -6.02 2.17 -26.32
N THR A 181 -6.91 3.16 -26.42
CA THR A 181 -8.27 3.08 -25.84
C THR A 181 -9.38 2.93 -26.87
N LEU A 182 -9.07 3.09 -28.16
CA LEU A 182 -10.03 2.94 -29.24
C LEU A 182 -9.91 1.56 -29.92
N PRO A 183 -11.02 0.92 -30.31
CA PRO A 183 -10.98 -0.34 -31.05
C PRO A 183 -10.31 -0.16 -32.43
N ASP A 184 -9.60 -1.19 -32.89
CA ASP A 184 -8.94 -1.31 -34.21
C ASP A 184 -9.92 -1.35 -35.42
N ASP A 185 -11.05 -0.61 -35.38
CA ASP A 185 -12.06 -0.60 -36.43
C ASP A 185 -11.88 0.60 -37.39
N PRO A 186 -11.64 0.37 -38.70
CA PRO A 186 -11.47 1.43 -39.70
C PRO A 186 -12.76 2.20 -40.05
N THR A 187 -13.91 1.91 -39.42
CA THR A 187 -15.17 2.68 -39.57
C THR A 187 -15.39 3.76 -38.50
N PHE A 188 -14.32 4.08 -37.77
CA PHE A 188 -14.28 4.94 -36.59
C PHE A 188 -14.93 6.34 -36.76
N ASP A 189 -15.72 6.77 -35.75
CA ASP A 189 -16.34 8.10 -35.67
C ASP A 189 -15.31 9.13 -35.19
N PRO A 190 -14.96 10.17 -35.98
CA PRO A 190 -14.02 11.22 -35.57
C PRO A 190 -14.39 11.93 -34.26
N ASN A 191 -15.67 11.99 -33.90
CA ASN A 191 -16.11 12.63 -32.66
C ASN A 191 -15.62 11.88 -31.41
N LEU A 192 -15.54 10.54 -31.46
CA LEU A 192 -15.00 9.72 -30.36
C LEU A 192 -13.50 9.98 -30.16
N HIS A 193 -12.77 10.29 -31.23
CA HIS A 193 -11.34 10.60 -31.13
C HIS A 193 -11.10 11.95 -30.44
N GLU A 194 -11.91 12.97 -30.78
CA GLU A 194 -11.84 14.28 -30.11
C GLU A 194 -12.23 14.18 -28.64
N GLU A 195 -13.25 13.38 -28.30
CA GLU A 195 -13.67 13.11 -26.93
C GLU A 195 -12.55 12.46 -26.10
N ARG A 196 -11.90 11.41 -26.63
CA ARG A 196 -10.78 10.75 -25.93
C ARG A 196 -9.54 11.64 -25.75
N ILE A 197 -9.26 12.53 -26.71
CA ILE A 197 -8.21 13.54 -26.54
C ILE A 197 -8.56 14.43 -25.35
N GLU A 198 -9.81 14.88 -25.25
CA GLU A 198 -10.25 15.76 -24.17
C GLU A 198 -10.20 15.04 -22.82
N THR A 199 -10.68 13.79 -22.74
CA THR A 199 -10.50 12.93 -21.55
C THR A 199 -9.03 12.87 -21.12
N GLY A 200 -8.11 12.62 -22.06
CA GLY A 200 -6.68 12.58 -21.76
C GLY A 200 -6.12 13.92 -21.25
N ARG A 201 -6.62 15.05 -21.78
CA ARG A 201 -6.22 16.39 -21.29
C ARG A 201 -6.74 16.66 -19.89
N GLU A 202 -7.98 16.31 -19.61
CA GLU A 202 -8.57 16.45 -18.27
C GLU A 202 -7.80 15.63 -17.23
N ILE A 203 -7.39 14.40 -17.59
CA ILE A 203 -6.55 13.57 -16.72
C ILE A 203 -5.16 14.20 -16.53
N LEU A 204 -4.52 14.69 -17.60
CA LEU A 204 -3.24 15.39 -17.49
C LEU A 204 -3.32 16.61 -16.58
N GLU A 205 -4.36 17.43 -16.73
CA GLU A 205 -4.59 18.60 -15.87
C GLU A 205 -4.81 18.17 -14.42
N PHE A 206 -5.58 17.09 -14.20
CA PHE A 206 -5.81 16.53 -12.88
C PHE A 206 -4.54 16.04 -12.19
N LEU A 207 -3.66 15.35 -12.92
CA LEU A 207 -2.40 14.79 -12.41
C LEU A 207 -1.28 15.83 -12.29
N SER A 208 -1.41 16.97 -12.98
CA SER A 208 -0.36 17.98 -13.07
C SER A 208 -0.44 19.04 -11.97
N HIS A 209 0.74 19.44 -11.50
CA HIS A 209 0.85 20.60 -10.64
C HIS A 209 0.63 21.90 -11.43
N SER A 210 -0.39 22.67 -11.04
CA SER A 210 -0.58 24.05 -11.50
C SER A 210 0.16 25.00 -10.54
N GLY A 211 1.27 25.58 -11.00
CA GLY A 211 2.18 26.44 -10.22
C GLY A 211 1.59 27.74 -9.62
N ASP A 212 0.27 27.89 -9.55
CA ASP A 212 -0.47 29.07 -9.09
C ASP A 212 -1.22 28.85 -7.76
N SER A 213 -1.13 27.67 -7.13
CA SER A 213 -1.88 27.38 -5.91
C SER A 213 -1.10 27.76 -4.63
N THR A 214 -1.74 28.46 -3.70
CA THR A 214 -1.24 28.76 -2.33
C THR A 214 -1.31 27.54 -1.41
N THR A 215 -1.38 26.34 -1.99
CA THR A 215 -1.66 25.09 -1.30
C THR A 215 -0.36 24.31 -1.24
N THR A 216 0.00 23.83 -0.04
CA THR A 216 1.21 23.02 0.15
C THR A 216 1.25 21.92 -0.89
N MET A 217 2.31 21.91 -1.71
CA MET A 217 2.47 20.93 -2.79
C MET A 217 2.56 19.52 -2.21
N ASP A 218 1.80 18.59 -2.79
CA ASP A 218 1.92 17.16 -2.56
C ASP A 218 2.08 16.42 -3.88
N PHE A 219 3.22 15.77 -4.06
CA PHE A 219 3.52 15.05 -5.29
C PHE A 219 2.85 13.67 -5.36
N LEU A 220 2.32 13.13 -4.27
CA LEU A 220 1.52 11.91 -4.30
C LEU A 220 0.14 12.18 -4.92
N SER A 221 -0.47 13.34 -4.64
CA SER A 221 -1.68 13.81 -5.33
C SER A 221 -1.41 14.27 -6.77
N ASN A 222 -0.34 15.04 -7.01
CA ASN A 222 0.00 15.57 -8.33
C ASN A 222 1.42 15.19 -8.75
N PRO A 223 1.63 13.98 -9.29
CA PRO A 223 2.98 13.47 -9.59
C PRO A 223 3.61 14.12 -10.83
N LEU A 224 2.85 14.90 -11.62
CA LEU A 224 3.32 15.48 -12.89
C LEU A 224 3.62 16.97 -12.76
N PHE A 225 4.63 17.44 -13.48
CA PHE A 225 4.99 18.85 -13.52
C PHE A 225 4.90 19.41 -14.94
N GLN A 226 3.89 20.24 -15.18
CA GLN A 226 3.75 20.99 -16.43
C GLN A 226 4.38 22.37 -16.26
N LEU A 227 5.56 22.58 -16.86
CA LEU A 227 6.36 23.78 -16.63
C LEU A 227 6.04 24.87 -17.65
N GLY A 228 4.99 25.66 -17.35
CA GLY A 228 4.50 26.78 -18.16
C GLY A 228 3.10 26.53 -18.72
N GLY A 229 2.24 27.55 -18.76
CA GLY A 229 0.79 27.39 -19.00
C GLY A 229 0.40 26.62 -20.26
N ASP A 230 1.11 26.85 -21.38
CA ASP A 230 0.94 26.11 -22.65
C ASP A 230 2.12 25.16 -22.93
N SER A 231 2.79 24.64 -21.89
CA SER A 231 3.94 23.75 -22.09
C SER A 231 3.53 22.52 -22.87
N SER A 232 4.21 22.27 -23.99
CA SER A 232 4.10 21.03 -24.76
C SER A 232 4.75 19.83 -24.07
N GLU A 233 5.42 20.06 -22.93
CA GLU A 233 6.17 19.05 -22.19
C GLU A 233 5.68 18.94 -20.74
N ILE A 234 5.71 17.71 -20.22
CA ILE A 234 5.51 17.38 -18.81
C ILE A 234 6.74 16.65 -18.26
N VAL A 235 7.03 16.81 -16.98
CA VAL A 235 8.10 16.06 -16.27
C VAL A 235 7.47 15.08 -15.29
N VAL A 236 7.91 13.82 -15.36
CA VAL A 236 7.47 12.71 -14.49
C VAL A 236 8.63 12.29 -13.56
N PRO A 237 8.91 13.04 -12.47
CA PRO A 237 10.14 12.85 -11.71
C PRO A 237 10.27 11.47 -11.03
N PHE A 238 9.17 10.88 -10.58
CA PHE A 238 9.18 9.55 -9.96
C PHE A 238 8.08 8.70 -10.60
N PRO A 239 8.33 8.07 -11.76
CA PRO A 239 7.32 7.27 -12.45
C PRO A 239 6.80 6.10 -11.60
N GLU A 240 7.57 5.62 -10.63
CA GLU A 240 7.17 4.57 -9.69
C GLU A 240 5.94 4.95 -8.85
N VAL A 241 5.65 6.24 -8.66
CA VAL A 241 4.49 6.77 -7.90
C VAL A 241 3.18 6.64 -8.70
N LEU A 242 3.28 6.60 -10.02
CA LEU A 242 2.14 6.32 -10.88
C LEU A 242 1.68 4.88 -10.65
N LEU A 243 0.36 4.67 -10.61
CA LEU A 243 -0.33 3.45 -10.16
C LEU A 243 -0.15 3.15 -8.66
N THR A 244 1.08 3.03 -8.14
CA THR A 244 1.35 2.55 -6.76
C THR A 244 0.74 3.42 -5.66
N THR A 245 0.44 4.69 -5.96
CA THR A 245 -0.26 5.59 -5.06
C THR A 245 -1.56 6.17 -5.66
N ALA A 246 -2.09 5.55 -6.72
CA ALA A 246 -3.24 6.05 -7.47
C ALA A 246 -4.54 6.07 -6.65
N GLN A 247 -4.64 5.28 -5.58
CA GLN A 247 -5.79 5.34 -4.67
C GLN A 247 -6.03 6.74 -4.11
N TYR A 248 -4.97 7.49 -3.77
CA TYR A 248 -5.12 8.86 -3.26
C TYR A 248 -5.76 9.76 -4.29
N ARG A 249 -5.33 9.61 -5.54
CA ARG A 249 -5.83 10.38 -6.67
C ARG A 249 -7.27 10.02 -7.01
N ILE A 250 -7.63 8.73 -6.94
CA ILE A 250 -9.03 8.28 -7.05
C ILE A 250 -9.91 8.92 -5.98
N GLU A 251 -9.51 8.85 -4.70
CA GLU A 251 -10.28 9.43 -3.59
C GLU A 251 -10.38 10.95 -3.69
N GLU A 252 -9.32 11.63 -4.12
CA GLU A 252 -9.34 13.07 -4.39
C GLU A 252 -10.32 13.39 -5.52
N TYR A 253 -10.21 12.68 -6.64
CA TYR A 253 -11.05 12.86 -7.82
C TYR A 253 -12.54 12.67 -7.50
N VAL A 254 -12.91 11.56 -6.86
CA VAL A 254 -14.28 11.28 -6.43
C VAL A 254 -14.80 12.37 -5.50
N SER A 255 -13.94 12.94 -4.65
CA SER A 255 -14.33 13.99 -3.73
C SER A 255 -14.61 15.35 -4.38
N ARG A 256 -14.21 15.55 -5.66
CA ARG A 256 -14.52 16.77 -6.43
C ARG A 256 -15.99 16.82 -6.86
N PHE A 257 -16.70 15.68 -6.84
CA PHE A 257 -18.08 15.57 -7.32
C PHE A 257 -19.02 15.09 -6.21
N GLU A 258 -19.85 15.98 -5.67
CA GLU A 258 -20.77 15.67 -4.56
C GLU A 258 -21.70 14.49 -4.87
N SER A 259 -22.16 14.34 -6.11
CA SER A 259 -23.03 13.24 -6.54
C SER A 259 -22.33 11.89 -6.49
N VAL A 260 -21.13 11.78 -7.05
CA VAL A 260 -20.32 10.56 -7.07
C VAL A 260 -19.84 10.21 -5.67
N GLN A 261 -19.39 11.22 -4.91
CA GLN A 261 -19.07 11.05 -3.50
C GLN A 261 -20.28 10.57 -2.68
N GLY A 262 -21.47 11.06 -3.01
CA GLY A 262 -22.73 10.57 -2.46
C GLY A 262 -22.90 9.07 -2.71
N ILE A 263 -22.73 8.62 -3.96
CA ILE A 263 -22.82 7.20 -4.33
C ILE A 263 -21.80 6.36 -3.55
N GLU A 264 -20.53 6.77 -3.54
CA GLU A 264 -19.47 6.07 -2.80
C GLU A 264 -19.82 5.96 -1.32
N ASN A 265 -20.24 7.05 -0.67
CA ASN A 265 -20.56 7.01 0.76
C ASN A 265 -21.78 6.13 1.10
N HIS A 266 -22.74 5.97 0.19
CA HIS A 266 -23.91 5.09 0.40
C HIS A 266 -23.63 3.63 0.07
N ARG A 267 -22.81 3.34 -0.94
CA ARG A 267 -22.59 1.97 -1.44
C ARG A 267 -21.34 1.31 -0.88
N LYS A 268 -20.33 2.07 -0.42
CA LYS A 268 -19.04 1.52 0.03
C LYS A 268 -19.17 0.38 1.05
N GLY A 269 -20.17 0.45 1.94
CA GLY A 269 -20.40 -0.56 2.96
C GLY A 269 -20.59 -1.93 2.34
N GLY A 270 -21.66 -2.07 1.57
CA GLY A 270 -21.97 -3.31 0.88
C GLY A 270 -20.93 -3.69 -0.18
N VAL A 271 -20.32 -2.72 -0.87
CA VAL A 271 -19.26 -3.03 -1.86
C VAL A 271 -18.05 -3.65 -1.19
N VAL A 272 -17.47 -3.01 -0.17
CA VAL A 272 -16.27 -3.55 0.51
C VAL A 272 -16.57 -4.89 1.16
N GLU A 273 -17.73 -5.01 1.80
CA GLU A 273 -18.14 -6.25 2.46
C GLU A 273 -18.29 -7.40 1.47
N GLU A 274 -19.00 -7.17 0.36
CA GLU A 274 -19.16 -8.14 -0.71
C GLU A 274 -17.81 -8.56 -1.30
N LEU A 275 -16.92 -7.60 -1.57
CA LEU A 275 -15.59 -7.87 -2.09
C LEU A 275 -14.77 -8.72 -1.11
N ALA A 276 -14.70 -8.34 0.16
CA ALA A 276 -13.98 -9.08 1.19
C ALA A 276 -14.55 -10.50 1.38
N GLN A 277 -15.87 -10.67 1.46
CA GLN A 277 -16.50 -11.98 1.56
C GLN A 277 -16.25 -12.85 0.32
N ASN A 278 -16.21 -12.26 -0.88
CA ASN A 278 -15.88 -12.97 -2.11
C ASN A 278 -14.42 -13.43 -2.14
N LEU A 279 -13.50 -12.64 -1.60
CA LEU A 279 -12.11 -13.04 -1.42
C LEU A 279 -12.00 -14.16 -0.37
N LEU A 280 -12.62 -14.02 0.80
CA LEU A 280 -12.60 -15.05 1.85
C LEU A 280 -13.21 -16.38 1.43
N THR A 281 -14.20 -16.37 0.53
CA THR A 281 -14.79 -17.60 -0.04
C THR A 281 -13.77 -18.41 -0.86
N GLN A 282 -12.70 -17.77 -1.35
CA GLN A 282 -11.65 -18.41 -2.13
C GLN A 282 -10.52 -18.99 -1.26
N VAL A 283 -10.42 -18.58 0.01
CA VAL A 283 -9.46 -19.17 0.95
C VAL A 283 -9.84 -20.63 1.20
N PRO A 284 -8.93 -21.61 1.05
CA PRO A 284 -9.23 -23.01 1.32
C PRO A 284 -9.69 -23.20 2.77
N ASN A 285 -10.94 -23.64 2.95
CA ASN A 285 -11.58 -23.77 4.26
C ASN A 285 -12.52 -24.99 4.30
N ARG A 286 -12.96 -25.38 5.51
CA ARG A 286 -14.03 -26.38 5.68
C ARG A 286 -15.41 -25.79 5.41
N ASN A 287 -15.64 -24.58 5.90
CA ASN A 287 -16.87 -23.85 5.68
C ASN A 287 -16.64 -22.34 5.88
N PHE A 288 -17.41 -21.52 5.15
CA PHE A 288 -17.47 -20.08 5.34
C PHE A 288 -18.94 -19.66 5.45
N VAL A 289 -19.32 -19.12 6.61
CA VAL A 289 -20.66 -18.62 6.87
C VAL A 289 -20.62 -17.10 6.73
N LYS A 290 -21.34 -16.55 5.76
CA LYS A 290 -21.51 -15.09 5.56
C LYS A 290 -22.68 -14.58 6.41
N GLU A 291 -22.62 -13.32 6.86
CA GLU A 291 -23.72 -12.63 7.56
C GLU A 291 -24.27 -13.46 8.73
N PHE A 292 -23.41 -13.79 9.70
CA PHE A 292 -23.77 -14.65 10.81
C PHE A 292 -24.55 -13.88 11.87
N GLU A 293 -25.88 -13.99 11.82
CA GLU A 293 -26.79 -13.43 12.82
C GLU A 293 -26.94 -14.36 14.04
N PHE A 294 -26.94 -13.78 15.24
CA PHE A 294 -27.11 -14.53 16.49
C PHE A 294 -27.82 -13.71 17.59
N ILE A 295 -28.18 -14.38 18.69
CA ILE A 295 -28.78 -13.74 19.87
C ILE A 295 -27.93 -14.13 21.08
N HIS A 296 -27.16 -13.18 21.60
CA HIS A 296 -26.32 -13.35 22.79
C HIS A 296 -26.74 -12.33 23.86
N ASP A 297 -27.16 -12.84 25.03
CA ASP A 297 -27.68 -12.10 26.20
C ASP A 297 -28.37 -10.75 25.94
N PRO A 298 -29.69 -10.66 26.12
CA PRO A 298 -30.78 -10.85 25.13
C PRO A 298 -30.69 -10.01 23.84
N ASN A 299 -29.49 -9.59 23.41
CA ASN A 299 -29.34 -8.69 22.28
C ASN A 299 -29.04 -9.46 20.98
N PRO A 300 -29.64 -9.05 19.85
CA PRO A 300 -29.20 -9.54 18.56
C PRO A 300 -27.78 -9.03 18.28
N GLY A 301 -26.95 -9.91 17.75
CA GLY A 301 -25.61 -9.62 17.24
C GLY A 301 -25.47 -10.13 15.82
N GLU A 302 -24.47 -9.60 15.12
CA GLU A 302 -24.13 -9.98 13.75
C GLU A 302 -22.61 -9.94 13.60
N ALA A 303 -22.06 -10.96 12.96
CA ALA A 303 -20.69 -10.97 12.46
C ALA A 303 -20.71 -11.07 10.93
N ASP A 304 -19.84 -10.32 10.25
CA ASP A 304 -19.84 -10.25 8.79
C ASP A 304 -19.48 -11.61 8.15
N GLY A 305 -18.76 -12.47 8.89
CA GLY A 305 -18.68 -13.89 8.58
C GLY A 305 -17.93 -14.73 9.62
N ILE A 306 -17.92 -16.05 9.43
CA ILE A 306 -17.11 -17.00 10.21
C ILE A 306 -16.46 -17.98 9.26
N LEU A 307 -15.13 -18.05 9.31
CA LEU A 307 -14.31 -18.94 8.52
C LEU A 307 -13.86 -20.13 9.37
N PHE A 308 -14.20 -21.35 8.93
CA PHE A 308 -13.86 -22.58 9.65
C PHE A 308 -12.77 -23.36 8.92
N PHE A 309 -11.70 -23.68 9.64
CA PHE A 309 -10.61 -24.52 9.18
C PHE A 309 -10.59 -25.88 9.88
N ASP A 310 -9.47 -26.58 9.74
CA ASP A 310 -9.27 -27.90 10.30
C ASP A 310 -9.03 -27.87 11.81
N SER A 311 -8.20 -26.91 12.23
CA SER A 311 -7.75 -26.71 13.62
C SER A 311 -8.31 -25.47 14.28
N SER A 312 -8.88 -24.52 13.54
CA SER A 312 -9.37 -23.27 14.11
C SER A 312 -10.62 -22.73 13.42
N TYR A 313 -11.25 -21.73 14.04
CA TYR A 313 -12.23 -20.89 13.39
C TYR A 313 -11.93 -19.42 13.65
N TRP A 314 -12.30 -18.57 12.68
CA TRP A 314 -12.03 -17.15 12.71
C TRP A 314 -13.30 -16.37 12.45
N VAL A 315 -13.70 -15.53 13.40
CA VAL A 315 -14.77 -14.56 13.21
C VAL A 315 -14.22 -13.41 12.37
N ILE A 316 -14.98 -12.99 11.37
CA ILE A 316 -14.60 -11.97 10.40
C ILE A 316 -15.40 -10.71 10.65
N GLU A 317 -14.70 -9.57 10.76
CA GLU A 317 -15.30 -8.25 10.82
C GLU A 317 -14.69 -7.34 9.75
N ILE A 318 -15.53 -6.76 8.91
CA ILE A 318 -15.16 -5.95 7.75
C ILE A 318 -15.49 -4.48 8.04
N LYS A 319 -14.47 -3.63 8.05
CA LYS A 319 -14.63 -2.19 8.25
C LYS A 319 -14.44 -1.44 6.94
N SER A 320 -15.55 -1.18 6.28
CA SER A 320 -15.71 -0.42 5.02
C SER A 320 -15.40 1.09 5.10
N HIS A 321 -14.80 1.55 6.20
CA HIS A 321 -14.39 2.93 6.35
C HIS A 321 -12.93 3.03 5.93
N PRO A 322 -12.62 3.64 4.77
CA PRO A 322 -11.25 3.75 4.31
C PRO A 322 -10.43 4.56 5.30
N ILE A 323 -9.48 3.88 5.91
CA ILE A 323 -8.63 4.41 6.98
C ILE A 323 -7.69 5.48 6.43
N PHE A 324 -7.24 5.28 5.19
CA PHE A 324 -6.29 6.12 4.49
C PHE A 324 -6.92 7.17 3.58
N ARG A 325 -8.18 7.54 3.81
CA ARG A 325 -8.86 8.60 3.05
C ARG A 325 -8.07 9.92 3.15
N LYS A 326 -7.58 10.42 2.00
CA LYS A 326 -6.94 11.74 1.84
C LYS A 326 -5.68 11.95 2.68
N ILE A 327 -4.52 11.47 2.22
CA ILE A 327 -3.23 11.73 2.90
C ILE A 327 -2.26 12.29 1.86
N PRO A 328 -1.68 13.49 2.11
CA PRO A 328 -0.82 13.79 3.26
C PRO A 328 -1.37 14.83 4.24
N ASN A 329 -0.94 14.72 5.51
CA ASN A 329 -1.10 15.66 6.64
C ASN A 329 -2.22 15.40 7.67
N GLN A 330 -2.96 14.28 7.61
CA GLN A 330 -3.96 13.92 8.64
C GLN A 330 -3.63 12.61 9.39
N ILE A 331 -2.35 12.38 9.67
CA ILE A 331 -1.85 11.12 10.27
C ILE A 331 -2.57 10.79 11.59
N GLU A 332 -2.79 11.78 12.47
CA GLU A 332 -3.55 11.59 13.72
C GLU A 332 -4.99 11.14 13.48
N LEU A 333 -5.62 11.55 12.38
CA LEU A 333 -6.96 11.09 12.02
C LEU A 333 -6.94 9.63 11.56
N VAL A 334 -5.87 9.20 10.88
CA VAL A 334 -5.65 7.80 10.49
C VAL A 334 -5.51 6.95 11.73
N LYS A 335 -4.66 7.34 12.69
CA LYS A 335 -4.48 6.64 13.97
C LYS A 335 -5.80 6.44 14.69
N ASN A 336 -6.51 7.53 14.95
CA ASN A 336 -7.76 7.48 15.69
C ASN A 336 -8.79 6.60 14.99
N ARG A 337 -8.94 6.74 13.66
CA ARG A 337 -9.85 5.88 12.89
C ARG A 337 -9.45 4.41 12.90
N PHE A 338 -8.16 4.12 12.77
CA PHE A 338 -7.65 2.75 12.82
C PHE A 338 -7.97 2.12 14.17
N THR A 339 -7.57 2.78 15.27
CA THR A 339 -7.81 2.32 16.64
C THR A 339 -9.30 2.15 16.90
N ASP A 340 -10.13 3.16 16.60
CA ASP A 340 -11.58 3.10 16.80
C ASP A 340 -12.21 1.91 16.07
N LYS A 341 -11.75 1.62 14.84
CA LYS A 341 -12.29 0.54 14.02
C LYS A 341 -11.79 -0.83 14.43
N ALA A 342 -10.53 -0.94 14.82
CA ALA A 342 -9.96 -2.17 15.37
C ALA A 342 -10.67 -2.54 16.68
N VAL A 343 -10.81 -1.58 17.62
CA VAL A 343 -11.51 -1.80 18.89
C VAL A 343 -12.97 -2.19 18.67
N GLN A 344 -13.68 -1.46 17.80
CA GLN A 344 -15.06 -1.81 17.47
C GLN A 344 -15.17 -3.26 16.93
N ALA A 345 -14.25 -3.67 16.06
CA ALA A 345 -14.25 -5.01 15.49
C ALA A 345 -13.94 -6.08 16.54
N ILE A 346 -12.96 -5.84 17.43
CA ILE A 346 -12.62 -6.76 18.54
C ILE A 346 -13.85 -7.00 19.41
N GLU A 347 -14.55 -5.94 19.84
CA GLU A 347 -15.75 -6.09 20.68
C GLU A 347 -16.85 -6.94 19.99
N GLN A 348 -16.99 -6.82 18.67
CA GLN A 348 -17.94 -7.62 17.89
C GLN A 348 -17.48 -9.08 17.74
N ILE A 349 -16.18 -9.29 17.51
CA ILE A 349 -15.56 -10.61 17.44
C ILE A 349 -15.76 -11.34 18.77
N ASP A 350 -15.42 -10.71 19.89
CA ASP A 350 -15.57 -11.29 21.24
C ASP A 350 -17.02 -11.70 21.49
N THR A 351 -17.97 -10.81 21.17
CA THR A 351 -19.40 -11.08 21.34
C THR A 351 -19.87 -12.29 20.50
N ALA A 352 -19.35 -12.44 19.28
CA ALA A 352 -19.66 -13.58 18.42
C ALA A 352 -18.98 -14.87 18.90
N GLN A 353 -17.73 -14.80 19.37
CA GLN A 353 -17.00 -15.93 19.94
C GLN A 353 -17.67 -16.41 21.23
N ASP A 354 -18.01 -15.51 22.16
CA ASP A 354 -18.77 -15.81 23.38
C ASP A 354 -20.10 -16.52 23.05
N TYR A 355 -20.78 -16.10 21.98
CA TYR A 355 -21.97 -16.78 21.50
C TYR A 355 -21.66 -18.20 21.00
N LEU A 356 -20.67 -18.37 20.11
CA LEU A 356 -20.28 -19.67 19.57
C LEU A 356 -19.85 -20.65 20.67
N GLU A 357 -19.12 -20.17 21.67
CA GLU A 357 -18.71 -20.95 22.84
C GLU A 357 -19.90 -21.27 23.76
N SER A 358 -20.85 -20.35 23.91
CA SER A 358 -22.08 -20.61 24.70
C SER A 358 -22.97 -21.70 24.12
N LEU A 359 -22.78 -22.06 22.84
CA LEU A 359 -23.52 -23.13 22.16
C LEU A 359 -23.01 -24.53 22.49
N ASP A 360 -22.15 -24.66 23.51
CA ASP A 360 -21.55 -25.89 24.00
C ASP A 360 -22.62 -26.99 24.19
N ASP A 361 -22.60 -27.96 23.28
CA ASP A 361 -23.40 -29.19 23.23
C ASP A 361 -24.93 -29.13 23.05
N GLU A 362 -25.61 -27.98 23.02
CA GLU A 362 -27.09 -28.01 23.06
C GLU A 362 -27.77 -28.48 21.75
N PHE A 363 -27.10 -28.35 20.59
CA PHE A 363 -27.68 -28.76 19.28
C PHE A 363 -26.70 -29.34 18.26
N GLY A 364 -25.42 -29.54 18.63
CA GLY A 364 -24.37 -29.96 17.69
C GLY A 364 -24.16 -28.95 16.54
N LEU A 365 -24.51 -27.67 16.76
CA LEU A 365 -24.43 -26.62 15.74
C LEU A 365 -23.00 -26.46 15.23
N MET A 366 -22.01 -26.41 16.13
CA MET A 366 -20.60 -26.32 15.75
C MET A 366 -20.17 -27.53 14.91
N TYR A 367 -20.59 -28.75 15.26
CA TYR A 367 -20.36 -29.92 14.40
C TYR A 367 -21.03 -29.78 13.03
N ASN A 368 -22.25 -29.23 12.95
CA ASN A 368 -22.95 -29.03 11.68
C ASN A 368 -22.32 -27.93 10.82
N LEU A 369 -21.77 -26.88 11.44
CA LEU A 369 -21.09 -25.79 10.77
C LEU A 369 -19.69 -26.19 10.28
N THR A 370 -18.97 -27.02 11.04
CA THR A 370 -17.57 -27.37 10.76
C THR A 370 -17.37 -28.74 10.11
N GLY A 371 -18.32 -29.68 10.30
CA GLY A 371 -18.10 -31.10 10.06
C GLY A 371 -17.06 -31.74 11.00
N ASN A 372 -16.53 -31.00 11.99
CA ASN A 372 -15.43 -31.42 12.85
C ASN A 372 -15.95 -31.96 14.19
N LYS A 373 -15.60 -33.21 14.51
CA LYS A 373 -15.94 -33.81 15.81
C LYS A 373 -15.07 -33.30 16.96
N ASN A 374 -13.91 -32.72 16.64
CA ASN A 374 -12.98 -32.14 17.59
C ASN A 374 -13.16 -30.62 17.69
N TRP A 375 -14.34 -30.09 17.36
CA TRP A 375 -14.60 -28.66 17.44
C TRP A 375 -14.33 -28.04 18.83
N PRO A 376 -14.49 -28.73 19.98
CA PRO A 376 -14.16 -28.14 21.30
C PRO A 376 -12.66 -27.91 21.53
N SER A 377 -11.79 -28.44 20.65
CA SER A 377 -10.35 -28.21 20.71
C SER A 377 -9.87 -27.32 19.56
N MET A 378 -10.79 -26.66 18.85
CA MET A 378 -10.42 -25.70 17.81
C MET A 378 -10.00 -24.39 18.47
N GLU A 379 -8.92 -23.80 17.97
CA GLU A 379 -8.51 -22.45 18.36
C GLU A 379 -9.50 -21.44 17.79
N ALA A 380 -9.77 -20.37 18.54
CA ALA A 380 -10.65 -19.28 18.12
C ALA A 380 -9.82 -18.03 17.81
N GLY A 381 -10.22 -17.28 16.80
CA GLY A 381 -9.58 -16.00 16.48
C GLY A 381 -10.49 -15.03 15.74
N GLY A 382 -9.98 -13.83 15.51
CA GLY A 382 -10.62 -12.74 14.78
C GLY A 382 -9.77 -12.28 13.59
N ILE A 383 -10.40 -12.10 12.44
CA ILE A 383 -9.80 -11.42 11.29
C ILE A 383 -10.57 -10.13 11.06
N ILE A 384 -9.86 -9.01 11.17
CA ILE A 384 -10.40 -7.69 10.92
C ILE A 384 -9.93 -7.26 9.54
N VAL A 385 -10.86 -7.14 8.59
CA VAL A 385 -10.58 -6.69 7.23
C VAL A 385 -10.89 -5.20 7.11
N LEU A 386 -9.90 -4.41 6.73
CA LEU A 386 -10.02 -2.95 6.64
C LEU A 386 -10.03 -2.49 5.17
N ASP A 387 -10.96 -1.58 4.82
CA ASP A 387 -10.94 -0.91 3.51
C ASP A 387 -9.72 0.01 3.41
N GLY A 388 -9.02 -0.05 2.30
CA GLY A 388 -7.80 0.73 2.05
C GLY A 388 -6.63 -0.11 1.56
N PHE A 389 -5.45 0.50 1.60
CA PHE A 389 -4.17 -0.07 1.22
C PHE A 389 -3.19 0.04 2.41
N ILE A 390 -1.99 -0.49 2.24
CA ILE A 390 -0.87 -0.55 3.20
C ILE A 390 -0.53 0.86 3.79
N PRO A 391 -0.09 0.97 5.05
CA PRO A 391 0.44 -0.12 5.91
C PRO A 391 -0.49 -0.75 6.93
N THR A 392 -0.17 -2.00 7.31
CA THR A 392 -0.73 -2.63 8.51
C THR A 392 -0.16 -1.88 9.72
N LEU A 393 -1.03 -1.18 10.44
CA LEU A 393 -0.62 -0.39 11.62
C LEU A 393 -0.51 -1.24 12.89
N PHE A 394 -0.86 -2.52 12.85
CA PHE A 394 -0.86 -3.44 14.00
C PHE A 394 0.08 -4.61 13.78
N SER A 395 1.18 -4.62 14.52
CA SER A 395 2.20 -5.68 14.47
C SER A 395 1.82 -6.89 15.33
N GLY A 396 0.94 -6.72 16.32
CA GLY A 396 0.71 -7.74 17.35
C GLY A 396 1.83 -7.78 18.40
N ASN A 397 2.71 -6.77 18.39
CA ASN A 397 3.68 -6.50 19.44
C ASN A 397 3.27 -5.23 20.20
N GLU A 398 2.94 -5.35 21.48
CA GLU A 398 2.41 -4.23 22.26
C GLU A 398 3.38 -3.04 22.30
N ARG A 399 4.69 -3.28 22.42
CA ARG A 399 5.70 -2.22 22.46
C ARG A 399 5.76 -1.45 21.14
N VAL A 400 5.84 -2.17 20.02
CA VAL A 400 5.87 -1.57 18.68
C VAL A 400 4.58 -0.81 18.41
N ASP A 401 3.43 -1.40 18.74
CA ASP A 401 2.13 -0.78 18.49
C ASP A 401 1.91 0.48 19.37
N GLN A 402 2.49 0.52 20.58
CA GLN A 402 2.56 1.74 21.40
C GLN A 402 3.42 2.83 20.75
N GLU A 403 4.60 2.48 20.23
CA GLU A 403 5.47 3.40 19.49
C GLU A 403 4.78 3.92 18.21
N LEU A 404 3.98 3.07 17.56
CA LEU A 404 3.16 3.45 16.41
C LEU A 404 1.90 4.27 16.80
N GLY A 405 1.65 4.46 18.09
CA GLY A 405 0.50 5.25 18.57
C GLY A 405 -0.86 4.55 18.39
N VAL A 406 -0.88 3.22 18.17
CA VAL A 406 -2.10 2.40 18.11
C VAL A 406 -2.19 1.39 19.26
N GLY A 407 -1.30 1.46 20.24
CA GLY A 407 -1.24 0.53 21.38
C GLY A 407 -2.51 0.46 22.24
N GLN A 408 -3.46 1.39 22.09
CA GLN A 408 -4.78 1.31 22.71
C GLN A 408 -5.56 0.05 22.29
N VAL A 409 -5.31 -0.50 21.11
CA VAL A 409 -5.92 -1.76 20.65
C VAL A 409 -5.65 -2.91 21.64
N HIS A 410 -4.44 -2.97 22.23
CA HIS A 410 -4.05 -4.03 23.19
C HIS A 410 -4.81 -3.99 24.51
N GLN A 411 -5.47 -2.87 24.84
CA GLN A 411 -6.30 -2.73 26.05
C GLN A 411 -7.63 -3.47 25.94
N HIS A 412 -8.03 -3.81 24.71
CA HIS A 412 -9.26 -4.54 24.39
C HIS A 412 -9.01 -6.01 24.08
N LEU A 413 -7.75 -6.44 24.04
CA LEU A 413 -7.38 -7.84 23.85
C LEU A 413 -7.09 -8.48 25.20
N ALA A 414 -7.63 -9.66 25.48
CA ALA A 414 -7.11 -10.56 26.51
C ALA A 414 -5.72 -11.10 26.10
N ASN A 415 -5.06 -11.82 27.01
CA ASN A 415 -3.72 -12.32 26.75
C ASN A 415 -3.68 -13.43 25.69
N ASP A 416 -4.75 -14.22 25.60
CA ASP A 416 -4.84 -15.39 24.73
C ASP A 416 -5.62 -15.08 23.42
N ASP A 417 -6.03 -13.82 23.21
CA ASP A 417 -6.81 -13.43 22.03
C ASP A 417 -5.97 -13.46 20.76
N ARG A 418 -6.49 -14.13 19.74
CA ARG A 418 -5.87 -14.23 18.42
C ARG A 418 -6.55 -13.27 17.46
N VAL A 419 -5.92 -12.14 17.17
CA VAL A 419 -6.46 -11.15 16.22
C VAL A 419 -5.44 -10.83 15.14
N VAL A 420 -5.87 -10.92 13.89
CA VAL A 420 -5.12 -10.44 12.71
C VAL A 420 -5.89 -9.28 12.09
N ILE A 421 -5.18 -8.20 11.77
CA ILE A 421 -5.73 -7.05 11.07
C ILE A 421 -5.11 -7.00 9.68
N ILE A 422 -5.94 -7.17 8.65
CA ILE A 422 -5.51 -7.25 7.25
C ILE A 422 -6.21 -6.19 6.41
N THR A 423 -5.50 -5.58 5.46
CA THR A 423 -6.14 -4.69 4.48
C THR A 423 -6.84 -5.49 3.39
N LEU A 424 -7.87 -4.93 2.76
CA LEU A 424 -8.52 -5.58 1.62
C LEU A 424 -7.52 -5.85 0.48
N TYR A 425 -6.54 -4.96 0.29
CA TYR A 425 -5.48 -5.14 -0.69
C TYR A 425 -4.56 -6.33 -0.35
N ASP A 426 -4.10 -6.45 0.89
CA ASP A 426 -3.28 -7.59 1.31
C ASP A 426 -4.04 -8.90 1.10
N LEU A 427 -5.32 -8.96 1.48
CA LEU A 427 -6.15 -10.14 1.25
C LEU A 427 -6.28 -10.47 -0.25
N TYR A 428 -6.46 -9.46 -1.10
CA TYR A 428 -6.52 -9.62 -2.56
C TYR A 428 -5.22 -10.22 -3.14
N GLN A 429 -4.06 -9.83 -2.59
CA GLN A 429 -2.77 -10.34 -3.04
C GLN A 429 -2.44 -11.72 -2.48
N LEU A 430 -2.68 -11.99 -1.19
CA LEU A 430 -2.39 -13.28 -0.58
C LEU A 430 -3.13 -14.44 -1.28
N LEU A 431 -4.33 -14.19 -1.82
CA LEU A 431 -5.07 -15.17 -2.61
C LEU A 431 -4.41 -15.59 -3.92
N GLN A 432 -3.41 -14.86 -4.38
CA GLN A 432 -2.65 -15.16 -5.59
C GLN A 432 -1.40 -16.00 -5.30
N GLU A 433 -1.04 -16.15 -4.02
CA GLU A 433 0.12 -16.93 -3.58
C GLU A 433 -0.15 -18.44 -3.66
N GLU A 434 0.89 -19.21 -3.98
CA GLU A 434 0.78 -20.67 -4.12
C GLU A 434 0.47 -21.35 -2.76
N GLU A 435 0.91 -20.76 -1.65
CA GLU A 435 0.78 -21.34 -0.31
C GLU A 435 -0.57 -21.10 0.36
N ILE A 436 -1.57 -20.54 -0.35
CA ILE A 436 -2.87 -20.15 0.22
C ILE A 436 -3.60 -21.30 0.95
N GLU A 437 -3.33 -22.55 0.58
CA GLU A 437 -3.82 -23.75 1.26
C GLU A 437 -3.37 -23.88 2.73
N ASN A 438 -2.34 -23.15 3.15
CA ASN A 438 -1.77 -23.17 4.49
C ASN A 438 -2.18 -21.95 5.34
N THR A 439 -3.27 -21.28 4.98
CA THR A 439 -3.76 -20.08 5.68
C THR A 439 -4.03 -20.34 7.17
N ASP A 440 -4.60 -21.50 7.53
CA ASP A 440 -4.87 -21.85 8.95
C ASP A 440 -3.56 -21.86 9.76
N GLU A 441 -2.54 -22.55 9.24
CA GLU A 441 -1.22 -22.67 9.88
C GLU A 441 -0.55 -21.30 10.06
N PHE A 442 -0.61 -20.47 9.03
CA PHE A 442 -0.08 -19.11 9.06
C PHE A 442 -0.75 -18.24 10.13
N LEU A 443 -2.09 -18.23 10.19
CA LEU A 443 -2.83 -17.39 11.14
C LEU A 443 -2.55 -17.79 12.60
N LEU A 444 -2.44 -19.09 12.88
CA LEU A 444 -2.09 -19.60 14.20
C LEU A 444 -0.67 -19.21 14.62
N TRP A 445 0.29 -19.24 13.69
CA TRP A 445 1.65 -18.76 13.93
C TRP A 445 1.70 -17.24 14.16
N ARG A 446 1.02 -16.48 13.29
CA ARG A 446 1.00 -15.00 13.29
C ARG A 446 0.48 -14.41 14.61
N THR A 447 -0.35 -15.18 15.33
CA THR A 447 -1.01 -14.79 16.58
C THR A 447 -0.52 -15.53 17.81
N GLY A 448 0.45 -16.43 17.69
CA GLY A 448 0.83 -17.37 18.75
C GLY A 448 1.83 -16.88 19.81
N TYR A 449 2.04 -15.56 19.94
CA TYR A 449 3.13 -14.98 20.74
C TYR A 449 2.66 -13.93 21.77
N ASP A 450 1.44 -14.05 22.31
CA ASP A 450 0.92 -13.28 23.46
C ASP A 450 1.34 -11.79 23.49
N LYS A 451 0.95 -11.03 22.45
CA LYS A 451 1.26 -9.59 22.27
C LYS A 451 2.75 -9.23 22.19
N SER A 452 3.61 -10.21 21.97
CA SER A 452 5.07 -10.06 21.92
C SER A 452 5.64 -10.56 20.59
N PHE A 453 4.86 -10.45 19.50
CA PHE A 453 5.28 -10.96 18.20
C PHE A 453 6.63 -10.34 17.77
N PRO A 454 7.66 -11.15 17.46
CA PRO A 454 9.05 -10.66 17.36
C PRO A 454 9.41 -10.10 15.98
N ILE A 455 8.53 -10.22 14.99
CA ILE A 455 8.75 -9.71 13.63
C ILE A 455 7.87 -8.48 13.41
N TRP A 456 8.41 -7.47 12.75
CA TRP A 456 7.64 -6.33 12.28
C TRP A 456 7.79 -6.19 10.76
N GLY A 457 6.70 -6.44 10.04
CA GLY A 457 6.55 -6.19 8.61
C GLY A 457 5.63 -5.01 8.35
N TYR A 458 5.76 -4.38 7.18
CA TYR A 458 4.98 -3.19 6.79
C TYR A 458 3.55 -3.53 6.33
N SER A 459 3.31 -4.79 5.96
CA SER A 459 2.01 -5.31 5.51
C SER A 459 1.86 -6.79 5.87
N GLU A 460 0.65 -7.33 5.78
CA GLU A 460 0.43 -8.76 6.06
C GLU A 460 1.13 -9.70 5.07
N ARG A 461 1.44 -9.21 3.86
CA ARG A 461 2.25 -9.93 2.88
C ARG A 461 3.68 -10.18 3.37
N GLU A 462 4.25 -9.24 4.12
CA GLU A 462 5.60 -9.41 4.66
C GLU A 462 5.66 -10.51 5.72
N TYR A 463 4.64 -10.61 6.58
CA TYR A 463 4.55 -11.71 7.53
C TYR A 463 4.34 -13.05 6.81
N TRP A 464 3.53 -13.07 5.75
CA TRP A 464 3.33 -14.25 4.91
C TRP A 464 4.64 -14.74 4.30
N ALA A 465 5.39 -13.85 3.63
CA ALA A 465 6.69 -14.18 3.07
C ALA A 465 7.67 -14.62 4.15
N PHE A 466 7.74 -13.94 5.30
CA PHE A 466 8.62 -14.38 6.39
C PHE A 466 8.31 -15.83 6.79
N TYR A 467 7.03 -16.14 6.99
CA TYR A 467 6.60 -17.46 7.42
C TYR A 467 6.98 -18.54 6.41
N PHE A 468 6.62 -18.38 5.13
CA PHE A 468 6.82 -19.42 4.12
C PHE A 468 8.25 -19.46 3.57
N ASP A 469 8.94 -18.32 3.43
CA ASP A 469 10.30 -18.29 2.87
C ASP A 469 11.39 -18.59 3.91
N ASN A 470 11.14 -18.32 5.20
CA ASN A 470 12.17 -18.40 6.23
C ASN A 470 11.80 -19.36 7.36
N TYR A 471 10.59 -19.26 7.93
CA TYR A 471 10.26 -19.94 9.19
C TYR A 471 9.84 -21.40 9.01
N ARG A 472 8.86 -21.67 8.14
CA ARG A 472 8.08 -22.93 8.10
C ARG A 472 8.95 -24.20 8.04
N ASP A 473 10.01 -24.17 7.24
CA ASP A 473 10.88 -25.32 6.99
C ASP A 473 12.24 -25.23 7.70
N ASN A 474 12.42 -24.29 8.65
CA ASN A 474 13.70 -24.06 9.31
C ASN A 474 13.58 -23.86 10.83
N GLY A 475 13.87 -24.92 11.59
CA GLY A 475 13.85 -24.90 13.06
C GLY A 475 14.86 -23.96 13.72
N GLU A 476 15.88 -23.46 13.01
CA GLU A 476 16.77 -22.42 13.58
C GLU A 476 16.02 -21.11 13.79
N TRP A 477 15.02 -20.81 12.96
CA TRP A 477 14.19 -19.62 13.13
C TRP A 477 13.25 -19.74 14.32
N GLU A 478 12.72 -20.92 14.61
CA GLU A 478 11.88 -21.16 15.80
C GLU A 478 12.63 -20.77 17.09
N GLU A 479 13.82 -21.34 17.32
CA GLU A 479 14.66 -21.00 18.48
C GLU A 479 15.04 -19.51 18.52
N ALA A 480 15.30 -18.91 17.36
CA ALA A 480 15.65 -17.49 17.25
C ALA A 480 14.47 -16.58 17.61
N LEU A 481 13.25 -16.91 17.17
CA LEU A 481 12.05 -16.14 17.51
C LEU A 481 11.70 -16.28 18.99
N GLU A 482 11.78 -17.49 19.56
CA GLU A 482 11.61 -17.68 21.01
C GLU A 482 12.60 -16.83 21.80
N THR A 483 13.88 -16.85 21.41
CA THR A 483 14.92 -16.01 22.03
C THR A 483 14.63 -14.52 21.87
N ALA A 484 14.09 -14.10 20.72
CA ALA A 484 13.72 -12.72 20.46
C ALA A 484 12.57 -12.28 21.38
N VAL A 485 11.53 -13.10 21.52
CA VAL A 485 10.40 -12.87 22.43
C VAL A 485 10.89 -12.76 23.89
N GLU A 486 11.70 -13.72 24.35
CA GLU A 486 12.25 -13.71 25.72
C GLU A 486 13.08 -12.46 26.03
N LYS A 487 13.73 -11.88 25.02
CA LYS A 487 14.60 -10.71 25.14
C LYS A 487 13.94 -9.41 24.71
N ASP A 488 12.66 -9.43 24.33
CA ASP A 488 11.92 -8.29 23.77
C ASP A 488 12.65 -7.63 22.57
N ILE A 489 13.20 -8.48 21.69
CA ILE A 489 13.85 -8.07 20.44
C ILE A 489 12.82 -8.08 19.32
N VAL A 490 12.69 -6.96 18.63
CA VAL A 490 11.89 -6.85 17.41
C VAL A 490 12.78 -6.75 16.20
N THR A 491 12.50 -7.58 15.20
CA THR A 491 13.22 -7.58 13.92
C THR A 491 12.33 -7.01 12.83
N ILE A 492 12.78 -5.95 12.17
CA ILE A 492 12.11 -5.41 10.98
C ILE A 492 12.40 -6.35 9.81
N TYR A 493 11.36 -6.75 9.09
CA TYR A 493 11.45 -7.64 7.94
C TYR A 493 10.86 -7.00 6.68
N THR A 494 11.52 -7.26 5.55
CA THR A 494 11.10 -6.82 4.23
C THR A 494 11.57 -7.86 3.22
N SER A 495 10.63 -8.60 2.65
CA SER A 495 10.85 -9.78 1.83
C SER A 495 11.50 -9.47 0.49
N GLU A 496 12.28 -10.42 -0.03
CA GLU A 496 12.70 -10.39 -1.44
C GLU A 496 11.57 -10.82 -2.40
N ARG A 497 10.53 -11.47 -1.88
CA ARG A 497 9.40 -11.99 -2.67
C ARG A 497 8.55 -10.85 -3.22
N PHE A 498 8.22 -9.88 -2.36
CA PHE A 498 7.36 -8.75 -2.71
C PHE A 498 8.11 -7.47 -3.04
N ASN A 499 9.40 -7.39 -2.68
CA ASN A 499 10.25 -6.23 -2.97
C ASN A 499 11.36 -6.63 -3.95
N ASP A 500 11.53 -5.89 -5.04
CA ASP A 500 12.65 -6.09 -5.98
C ASP A 500 13.97 -5.62 -5.35
N LYS A 501 14.60 -6.53 -4.62
CA LYS A 501 15.94 -6.37 -4.04
C LYS A 501 17.00 -7.15 -4.83
N SER A 502 16.81 -7.31 -6.13
CA SER A 502 17.70 -8.11 -6.99
C SER A 502 19.19 -7.75 -6.88
N LEU A 503 19.52 -6.51 -6.48
CA LEU A 503 20.88 -6.03 -6.23
C LEU A 503 21.49 -6.51 -4.90
N LEU A 504 20.67 -6.84 -3.88
CA LEU A 504 21.15 -7.37 -2.60
C LEU A 504 21.68 -8.81 -2.71
N ARG A 505 21.18 -9.59 -3.69
CA ARG A 505 21.68 -10.95 -3.94
C ARG A 505 23.16 -10.97 -4.27
N ASN A 506 23.67 -9.95 -4.98
CA ASN A 506 25.08 -9.84 -5.33
C ASN A 506 26.00 -9.57 -4.11
N LEU A 507 25.48 -8.94 -3.05
CA LEU A 507 26.23 -8.74 -1.80
C LEU A 507 26.38 -10.03 -0.98
N ALA A 508 25.51 -11.02 -1.19
CA ALA A 508 25.60 -12.32 -0.53
C ALA A 508 26.56 -13.30 -1.24
N GLU A 509 26.75 -13.14 -2.56
CA GLU A 509 27.65 -13.99 -3.37
C GLU A 509 29.14 -13.64 -3.21
N ASN A 510 29.47 -12.45 -2.69
CA ASN A 510 30.84 -12.05 -2.32
C ASN A 510 31.30 -12.56 -0.93
N ARG A 511 30.86 -13.77 -0.53
CA ARG A 511 31.33 -14.46 0.69
C ARG A 511 32.63 -15.23 0.48
#